data_AF-T2GBY9-F1
#
_entry.id   AF-T2GBY9-F1
#
_cell.length_a   1.000
_cell.length_b   1.000
_cell.length_c   1.000
_cell.angle_alpha   90.00
_cell.angle_beta   90.00
_cell.angle_gamma   90.00
#
_symmetry.space_group_name_H-M   'P 1'
#
loop_
_entity.id
_entity.type
_entity.pdbx_description
1 polymer ?
#
loop_
_entity_poly.entity_id
_entity_poly.type
_entity_poly.pdbx_seq_one_letter_code
_entity_poly.pdbx_strand_id
1 'polypeptide(L)'
;MIPFVVLLLALLLYAMSLHASNQDAAGLAAAKCVACHDSRRICFRIGKQEAAFWQQTVARMRAAGAKIDESQAAAIAGWLASPPADAKPLCP
;
A
#
# COMPACT_ATOMS: atom_id res chain seq x y z
N MET A 1 -17.94 -32.29 -7.73
CA MET A 1 -16.52 -32.38 -7.30
C MET A 1 -15.63 -31.46 -8.14
N ILE A 2 -15.59 -31.63 -9.47
CA ILE A 2 -14.81 -30.80 -10.41
C ILE A 2 -15.08 -29.27 -10.30
N PRO A 3 -16.33 -28.76 -10.24
CA PRO A 3 -16.55 -27.30 -10.17
C PRO A 3 -16.09 -26.67 -8.85
N PHE A 4 -16.09 -27.45 -7.77
CA PHE A 4 -15.65 -26.99 -6.45
C PHE A 4 -14.12 -26.85 -6.39
N VAL A 5 -13.39 -27.78 -7.01
CA VAL A 5 -11.92 -27.76 -7.09
C VAL A 5 -11.44 -26.58 -7.94
N VAL A 6 -12.09 -26.31 -9.08
CA VAL A 6 -11.75 -25.17 -9.95
C VAL A 6 -12.01 -23.84 -9.25
N LEU A 7 -13.13 -23.70 -8.54
CA LEU A 7 -13.46 -22.50 -7.78
C LEU A 7 -12.45 -22.26 -6.64
N LEU A 8 -12.07 -23.33 -5.92
CA LEU A 8 -11.11 -23.24 -4.82
C LEU A 8 -9.71 -22.86 -5.32
N LEU A 9 -9.29 -23.39 -6.48
CA LEU A 9 -8.02 -23.00 -7.11
C LEU A 9 -8.01 -21.53 -7.54
N ALA A 10 -9.12 -21.04 -8.12
CA ALA A 10 -9.24 -19.64 -8.54
C ALA A 10 -9.18 -18.65 -7.36
N LEU A 11 -9.82 -18.99 -6.24
CA LEU A 11 -9.78 -18.18 -5.01
C LEU A 11 -8.36 -18.10 -4.42
N LEU A 12 -7.62 -19.21 -4.43
CA LEU A 12 -6.23 -19.25 -3.95
C LEU A 12 -5.30 -18.38 -4.82
N LEU A 13 -5.43 -18.46 -6.14
CA LEU A 13 -4.64 -17.65 -7.09
C LEU A 13 -4.94 -16.14 -6.92
N TYR A 14 -6.19 -15.79 -6.70
CA TYR A 14 -6.59 -14.40 -6.45
C TYR A 14 -5.99 -13.87 -5.14
N ALA A 15 -6.10 -14.63 -4.05
CA ALA A 15 -5.52 -14.26 -2.75
C ALA A 15 -4.00 -14.06 -2.81
N MET A 16 -3.28 -14.91 -3.54
CA MET A 16 -1.83 -14.78 -3.75
C MET A 16 -1.46 -13.50 -4.49
N SER A 17 -2.22 -13.14 -5.54
CA SER A 17 -1.98 -11.94 -6.33
C SER A 17 -2.15 -10.66 -5.50
N LEU A 18 -3.20 -10.60 -4.67
CA LEU A 18 -3.39 -9.48 -3.74
C LEU A 18 -2.26 -9.36 -2.71
N HIS A 19 -1.77 -10.50 -2.21
CA HIS A 19 -0.70 -10.50 -1.20
C HIS A 19 0.60 -9.95 -1.79
N ALA A 20 0.97 -10.39 -2.99
CA ALA A 20 2.14 -9.89 -3.71
C ALA A 20 2.03 -8.38 -3.98
N SER A 21 0.91 -7.91 -4.52
CA SER A 21 0.72 -6.48 -4.80
C SER A 21 0.75 -5.60 -3.54
N ASN A 22 0.25 -6.09 -2.41
CA ASN A 22 0.32 -5.36 -1.14
C ASN A 22 1.74 -5.31 -0.58
N GLN A 23 2.51 -6.39 -0.69
CA GLN A 23 3.92 -6.40 -0.27
C GLN A 23 4.75 -5.43 -1.12
N ASP A 24 4.51 -5.39 -2.44
CA ASP A 24 5.15 -4.44 -3.34
C ASP A 24 4.81 -2.99 -2.96
N ALA A 25 3.55 -2.70 -2.64
CA ALA A 25 3.12 -1.37 -2.20
C ALA A 25 3.71 -0.98 -0.84
N ALA A 26 3.77 -1.91 0.12
CA ALA A 26 4.36 -1.69 1.45
C ALA A 26 5.86 -1.37 1.37
N GLY A 27 6.60 -2.17 0.60
CA GLY A 27 8.03 -1.96 0.37
C GLY A 27 8.31 -0.65 -0.36
N LEU A 28 7.50 -0.33 -1.38
CA LEU A 28 7.59 0.93 -2.11
C LEU A 28 7.30 2.14 -1.20
N ALA A 29 6.25 2.08 -0.38
CA ALA A 29 5.92 3.13 0.57
C ALA A 29 7.07 3.35 1.57
N ALA A 30 7.62 2.27 2.13
CA ALA A 30 8.77 2.35 3.04
C ALA A 30 10.00 2.98 2.36
N ALA A 31 10.33 2.57 1.14
CA ALA A 31 11.48 3.09 0.41
C ALA A 31 11.34 4.57 0.02
N LYS A 32 10.13 5.00 -0.35
CA LYS A 32 9.89 6.37 -0.86
C LYS A 32 9.59 7.38 0.24
N CYS A 33 8.77 7.00 1.22
CA CYS A 33 8.23 7.95 2.20
C CYS A 33 9.21 8.32 3.31
N VAL A 34 10.21 7.47 3.60
CA VAL A 34 11.21 7.74 4.65
C VAL A 34 12.52 8.34 4.13
N ALA A 35 12.62 8.54 2.80
CA ALA A 35 13.82 9.05 2.16
C ALA A 35 14.16 10.50 2.56
N CYS A 36 13.18 11.28 3.00
CA CYS A 36 13.35 12.70 3.35
C CYS A 36 13.08 13.03 4.83
N HIS A 37 12.22 12.26 5.50
CA HIS A 37 11.84 12.46 6.90
C HIS A 37 11.30 11.16 7.51
N ASP A 38 11.10 11.09 8.82
CA ASP A 38 10.58 9.88 9.47
C ASP A 38 9.10 9.55 9.11
N SER A 39 8.66 8.33 9.44
CA SER A 39 7.32 7.83 9.14
C SER A 39 6.26 8.12 10.22
N ARG A 40 6.59 8.81 11.32
CA ARG A 40 5.69 8.95 12.49
C ARG A 40 4.32 9.54 12.11
N ARG A 41 4.31 10.56 11.23
CA ARG A 41 3.08 11.21 10.77
C ARG A 41 2.19 10.29 9.94
N ILE A 42 2.78 9.32 9.26
CA ILE A 42 2.09 8.32 8.46
C ILE A 42 1.52 7.27 9.40
N CYS A 43 2.35 6.70 10.28
CA CYS A 43 1.95 5.65 11.22
C CYS A 43 0.85 6.08 12.20
N PHE A 44 0.77 7.37 12.53
CA PHE A 44 -0.34 7.88 13.34
C PHE A 44 -1.72 7.77 12.64
N ARG A 45 -1.74 7.82 11.29
CA ARG A 45 -2.96 7.91 10.47
C ARG A 45 -3.25 6.68 9.62
N ILE A 46 -2.27 5.79 9.41
CA ILE A 46 -2.40 4.62 8.55
C ILE A 46 -3.59 3.76 8.99
N GLY A 47 -4.39 3.27 8.03
CA GLY A 47 -5.62 2.53 8.31
C GLY A 47 -6.79 3.33 8.90
N LYS A 48 -6.61 4.63 9.19
CA LYS A 48 -7.65 5.52 9.77
C LYS A 48 -8.17 6.56 8.78
N GLN A 49 -7.66 6.56 7.55
CA GLN A 49 -7.95 7.56 6.53
C GLN A 49 -8.18 6.84 5.21
N GLU A 50 -9.14 7.31 4.41
CA GLU A 50 -9.40 6.73 3.10
C GLU A 50 -8.28 7.01 2.08
N ALA A 51 -8.27 6.25 0.99
CA ALA A 51 -7.29 6.37 -0.07
C ALA A 51 -7.22 7.79 -0.66
N ALA A 52 -8.35 8.53 -0.72
CA ALA A 52 -8.38 9.90 -1.23
C ALA A 52 -7.53 10.88 -0.39
N PHE A 53 -7.51 10.73 0.93
CA PHE A 53 -6.63 11.51 1.82
C PHE A 53 -5.15 11.23 1.52
N TRP A 54 -4.81 9.96 1.29
CA TRP A 54 -3.45 9.55 0.98
C TRP A 54 -3.00 9.99 -0.41
N GLN A 55 -3.91 9.98 -1.40
CA GLN A 55 -3.63 10.53 -2.74
C GLN A 55 -3.19 11.99 -2.66
N GLN A 56 -3.92 12.82 -1.90
CA GLN A 56 -3.55 14.21 -1.69
C GLN A 56 -2.20 14.34 -0.98
N THR A 57 -1.94 13.47 -0.01
CA THR A 57 -0.65 13.44 0.69
C THR A 57 0.50 13.10 -0.26
N VAL A 58 0.36 12.05 -1.07
CA VAL A 58 1.38 11.64 -2.06
C VAL A 58 1.56 12.72 -3.13
N ALA A 59 0.49 13.33 -3.62
CA ALA A 59 0.56 14.44 -4.57
C ALA A 59 1.37 15.63 -4.00
N ARG A 60 1.14 16.00 -2.73
CA ARG A 60 1.93 17.03 -2.05
C ARG A 60 3.41 16.65 -1.94
N MET A 61 3.73 15.38 -1.66
CA MET A 61 5.12 14.92 -1.57
C MET A 61 5.80 14.89 -2.95
N ARG A 62 5.07 14.54 -4.01
CA ARG A 62 5.56 14.61 -5.39
C ARG A 62 5.88 16.04 -5.80
N ALA A 63 4.98 16.98 -5.48
CA ALA A 63 5.22 18.41 -5.68
C ALA A 63 6.44 18.93 -4.90
N ALA A 64 6.73 18.34 -3.73
CA ALA A 64 7.91 18.62 -2.93
C ALA A 64 9.19 17.88 -3.40
N GLY A 65 9.12 17.09 -4.48
CA GLY A 65 10.27 16.45 -5.13
C GLY A 65 10.35 14.92 -4.98
N ALA A 66 9.41 14.27 -4.29
CA ALA A 66 9.39 12.82 -4.17
C ALA A 66 9.21 12.16 -5.55
N LYS A 67 10.12 11.25 -5.91
CA LYS A 67 10.09 10.52 -7.19
C LYS A 67 9.16 9.31 -7.12
N ILE A 68 7.86 9.60 -7.26
CA ILE A 68 6.75 8.65 -7.26
C ILE A 68 5.93 8.93 -8.52
N ASP A 69 5.62 7.92 -9.33
CA ASP A 69 4.73 8.06 -10.49
C ASP A 69 3.24 7.86 -10.11
N GLU A 70 2.32 8.05 -11.05
CA GLU A 70 0.88 7.92 -10.76
C GLU A 70 0.45 6.52 -10.33
N SER A 71 1.03 5.48 -10.95
CA SER A 71 0.68 4.09 -10.62
C SER A 71 1.16 3.72 -9.21
N GLN A 72 2.36 4.18 -8.87
CA GLN A 72 2.93 4.07 -7.54
C GLN A 72 2.11 4.85 -6.51
N ALA A 73 1.65 6.04 -6.86
CA ALA A 73 0.81 6.85 -5.98
C ALA A 73 -0.52 6.14 -5.66
N ALA A 74 -1.16 5.55 -6.67
CA ALA A 74 -2.34 4.70 -6.51
C ALA A 74 -2.10 3.52 -5.56
N ALA A 75 -1.03 2.76 -5.79
CA ALA A 75 -0.68 1.59 -4.97
C ALA A 75 -0.38 1.99 -3.51
N ILE A 76 0.45 3.01 -3.30
CA ILE A 76 0.81 3.50 -1.95
C ILE A 76 -0.44 3.99 -1.22
N ALA A 77 -1.28 4.81 -1.85
CA ALA A 77 -2.47 5.37 -1.20
C ALA A 77 -3.49 4.29 -0.82
N GLY A 78 -3.68 3.29 -1.67
CA GLY A 78 -4.54 2.14 -1.36
C GLY A 78 -4.01 1.34 -0.17
N TRP A 79 -2.72 1.03 -0.17
CA TRP A 79 -2.08 0.31 0.95
C TRP A 79 -2.14 1.10 2.27
N LEU A 80 -1.90 2.41 2.25
CA LEU A 80 -1.96 3.26 3.45
C LEU A 80 -3.39 3.38 4.04
N ALA A 81 -4.41 3.26 3.19
CA ALA A 81 -5.81 3.27 3.62
C ALA A 81 -6.22 1.95 4.27
N SER A 82 -5.66 0.84 3.82
CA SER A 82 -6.00 -0.51 4.27
C SER A 82 -4.74 -1.37 4.49
N PRO A 83 -3.87 -1.00 5.45
CA PRO A 83 -2.65 -1.73 5.70
C PRO A 83 -2.94 -3.09 6.36
N PRO A 84 -2.00 -4.05 6.30
CA PRO A 84 -2.02 -5.18 7.23
C PRO A 84 -1.90 -4.70 8.68
N ALA A 85 -2.32 -5.54 9.63
CA ALA A 85 -2.42 -5.17 11.05
C ALA A 85 -1.12 -4.67 11.68
N ASP A 86 0.04 -5.13 11.20
CA ASP A 86 1.35 -4.71 11.71
C ASP A 86 1.95 -3.51 10.96
N ALA A 87 1.36 -3.10 9.83
CA ALA A 87 1.78 -1.97 9.00
C ALA A 87 3.28 -1.95 8.62
N LYS A 88 3.95 -3.10 8.69
CA LYS A 88 5.36 -3.25 8.31
C LYS A 88 5.50 -3.24 6.79
N PRO A 89 6.66 -2.80 6.26
CA PRO A 89 7.85 -2.33 6.99
C PRO A 89 7.85 -0.81 7.29
N LEU A 90 6.83 -0.05 6.91
CA LEU A 90 6.83 1.41 7.06
C LEU A 90 6.71 1.86 8.53
N CYS A 91 5.95 1.11 9.32
CA CYS A 91 5.69 1.40 10.73
C CYS A 91 6.33 0.31 11.60
N PRO A 92 7.47 0.61 12.24
CA PRO A 92 8.11 -0.29 13.20
C PRO A 92 7.40 -0.32 14.56
#